data_AF-A0A918V157-F1
#
_entry.id   AF-A0A918V157-F1
#
_cell.length_a   1.000
_cell.length_b   1.000
_cell.length_c   1.000
_cell.angle_alpha   90.00
_cell.angle_beta   90.00
_cell.angle_gamma   90.00
#
_symmetry.space_group_name_H-M   'P 1'
#
loop_
_entity.id
_entity.type
_entity.pdbx_description
1 polymer ?
#
loop_
_entity_poly.entity_id
_entity_poly.type
_entity_poly.pdbx_seq_one_letter_code
_entity_poly.pdbx_strand_id
1 'polypeptide(L)'
;MSTPPTVDGEEPRRLRVRRPDRRDQGRDRRGRGRDRSGPRRFPDGSLPQPGPVEPDAVRARDSARLLDRARSLGAKAASRRVFDPWVLNSPDRVPYFAELASLRDRVRRQLAAEDARADEDAALEASRVRAAAAAADERLIRAGVRRARLEERQAVAVGQLDRLARRADRWNAFRDRVRAGFDARRARAAALSTPTGPTGPDGPDETAGHGRPRWQALPDDQGRAADPDFGAGFGADSGSGAHALGARAAWEGATARPGMSRRGRAGLLGLLALVELPVYYVVFQQLHGTGDLAAVLSVSLTLAVSTVMILAPHIAGRILRRRSATGAIRLAAIPALALVGAWGYGAWTLGELRSKLVFREEQPLVVSPDVEAITPPSLAESLNLSPDSVSLMFIALLLLSGGIAFLLGLGDEHPYLGAYRDNAEQLRRLERETEEDAAGAERAKQAEAALPARLTARRAAQDARLDAVADLYEAAAHAYLDGVAGESGDPAVTEAAMRLSRQWPLLPR
;
A
#
# COMPACT_ATOMS: atom_id res chain seq x y z
N MET A 1 41.73 25.41 54.61
CA MET A 1 41.64 26.26 53.39
C MET A 1 42.27 25.49 52.25
N SER A 2 41.44 24.85 51.44
CA SER A 2 41.76 24.36 50.08
C SER A 2 40.42 24.17 49.38
N THR A 3 40.24 24.87 48.27
CA THR A 3 39.06 24.90 47.42
C THR A 3 38.89 23.58 46.65
N PRO A 4 37.67 23.05 46.49
CA PRO A 4 37.40 22.01 45.49
C PRO A 4 37.28 22.64 44.10
N PRO A 5 37.79 22.00 43.03
CA PRO A 5 37.70 22.52 41.69
C PRO A 5 36.30 22.40 41.11
N THR A 6 36.04 23.44 40.32
CA THR A 6 34.86 23.86 39.58
C THR A 6 34.28 22.79 38.66
N VAL A 7 32.96 22.78 38.62
CA VAL A 7 32.07 22.06 37.71
C VAL A 7 32.26 22.59 36.29
N ASP A 8 32.71 21.75 35.36
CA ASP A 8 32.60 22.03 33.93
C ASP A 8 31.16 21.73 33.48
N GLY A 9 30.42 22.81 33.20
CA GLY A 9 29.08 22.78 32.67
C GLY A 9 29.06 22.27 31.23
N GLU A 10 28.71 21.01 31.05
CA GLU A 10 28.19 20.52 29.78
C GLU A 10 26.81 21.16 29.52
N GLU A 11 26.79 22.16 28.63
CA GLU A 11 25.55 22.67 28.08
C GLU A 11 24.78 21.54 27.37
N PRO A 12 23.47 21.35 27.64
CA PRO A 12 22.68 20.38 26.93
C PRO A 12 22.52 20.82 25.47
N ARG A 13 23.24 20.16 24.56
CA ARG A 13 23.04 20.24 23.10
C ARG A 13 21.55 20.10 22.81
N ARG A 14 20.91 21.22 22.45
CA ARG A 14 19.53 21.25 21.96
C ARG A 14 19.44 20.38 20.70
N LEU A 15 18.93 19.17 20.88
CA LEU A 15 18.42 18.31 19.82
C LEU A 15 17.39 19.09 19.00
N ARG A 16 17.82 19.64 17.86
CA ARG A 16 16.91 20.12 16.82
C ARG A 16 16.13 18.92 16.30
N VAL A 17 14.93 18.73 16.86
CA VAL A 17 13.90 17.84 16.32
C VAL A 17 13.53 18.37 14.94
N ARG A 18 14.15 17.79 13.90
CA ARG A 18 13.69 17.94 12.51
C ARG A 18 12.28 17.38 12.44
N ARG A 19 11.29 18.28 12.33
CA ARG A 19 9.93 17.94 11.93
C ARG A 19 9.99 17.22 10.58
N PRO A 20 9.37 16.04 10.42
CA PRO A 20 9.20 15.45 9.11
C PRO A 20 8.20 16.31 8.33
N ASP A 21 8.71 16.97 7.30
CA ASP A 21 7.92 17.81 6.40
C ASP A 21 6.93 16.91 5.65
N ARG A 22 5.65 17.10 5.96
CA ARG A 22 4.52 16.32 5.45
C ARG A 22 3.91 17.09 4.28
N ARG A 23 4.72 17.34 3.24
CA ARG A 23 4.29 17.99 1.99
C ARG A 23 5.06 17.40 0.82
N ASP A 24 4.67 16.21 0.40
CA ASP A 24 4.95 15.70 -0.95
C ASP A 24 3.96 14.60 -1.33
N GLN A 25 2.67 14.91 -1.21
CA GLN A 25 1.60 14.17 -1.89
C GLN A 25 0.87 15.15 -2.80
N GLY A 26 1.07 14.99 -4.10
CA GLY A 26 0.27 15.70 -5.10
C GLY A 26 1.10 16.59 -6.02
N ARG A 27 2.04 16.00 -6.77
CA ARG A 27 2.35 16.50 -8.12
C ARG A 27 2.59 15.31 -9.04
N ASP A 28 1.49 14.89 -9.66
CA ASP A 28 1.49 14.29 -10.97
C ASP A 28 2.29 15.20 -11.93
N ARG A 29 3.55 14.83 -12.18
CA ARG A 29 4.28 15.26 -13.36
C ARG A 29 4.63 14.03 -14.17
N ARG A 30 3.71 13.72 -15.07
CA ARG A 30 3.98 13.08 -16.35
C ARG A 30 5.23 13.72 -16.97
N GLY A 31 6.12 12.87 -17.50
CA GLY A 31 7.15 13.30 -18.45
C GLY A 31 8.51 13.61 -17.87
N ARG A 32 9.32 12.56 -17.66
CA ARG A 32 10.60 12.37 -18.37
C ARG A 32 11.24 11.10 -17.83
N GLY A 33 11.31 10.09 -18.70
CA GLY A 33 12.04 8.85 -18.48
C GLY A 33 13.48 9.19 -18.16
N ARG A 34 13.81 9.17 -16.87
CA ARG A 34 15.15 8.91 -16.41
C ARG A 34 15.08 7.45 -16.02
N ASP A 35 15.56 6.59 -16.93
CA ASP A 35 15.91 5.22 -16.64
C ASP A 35 16.86 5.26 -15.45
N ARG A 36 16.28 5.17 -14.26
CA ARG A 36 16.99 4.73 -13.09
C ARG A 36 17.34 3.30 -13.44
N SER A 37 18.61 3.10 -13.77
CA SER A 37 19.35 1.86 -13.66
C SER A 37 19.28 1.35 -12.22
N GLY A 38 18.07 1.06 -11.75
CA GLY A 38 17.88 0.02 -10.76
C GLY A 38 18.38 -1.28 -11.35
N PRO A 39 18.81 -2.24 -10.51
CA PRO A 39 19.20 -3.56 -10.98
C PRO A 39 18.09 -4.06 -11.89
N ARG A 40 18.41 -4.29 -13.18
CA ARG A 40 17.45 -4.81 -14.15
C ARG A 40 16.80 -6.03 -13.51
N ARG A 41 15.51 -5.94 -13.17
CA ARG A 41 14.71 -7.11 -12.82
C ARG A 41 14.80 -7.98 -14.06
N PHE A 42 15.55 -9.09 -13.98
CA PHE A 42 15.53 -10.13 -15.00
C PHE A 42 14.10 -10.67 -15.02
N PRO A 43 13.27 -10.30 -16.01
CA PRO A 43 11.83 -10.53 -15.93
C PRO A 43 11.51 -12.02 -15.81
N ASP A 44 12.33 -12.87 -16.45
CA ASP A 44 12.04 -14.29 -16.60
C ASP A 44 13.06 -15.25 -15.95
N GLY A 45 14.10 -14.76 -15.28
CA GLY A 45 15.12 -15.64 -14.65
C GLY A 45 15.90 -16.53 -15.63
N SER A 46 15.49 -16.62 -16.90
CA SER A 46 16.26 -17.17 -17.99
C SER A 46 17.28 -16.12 -18.43
N LEU A 47 18.45 -16.17 -17.80
CA LEU A 47 19.65 -15.68 -18.48
C LEU A 47 19.70 -16.39 -19.84
N PRO A 48 19.86 -15.65 -20.95
CA PRO A 48 19.92 -16.25 -22.28
C PRO A 48 20.95 -17.37 -22.24
N GLN A 49 20.53 -18.60 -22.51
CA GLN A 49 21.49 -19.69 -22.63
C GLN A 49 22.39 -19.30 -23.80
N PRO A 50 23.72 -19.23 -23.59
CA PRO A 50 24.61 -19.12 -24.73
C PRO A 50 24.35 -20.37 -25.56
N GLY A 51 23.69 -20.18 -26.70
CA GLY A 51 23.49 -21.27 -27.65
C GLY A 51 24.86 -21.86 -28.02
N PRO A 52 24.91 -23.12 -28.47
CA PRO A 52 26.14 -23.68 -29.01
C PRO A 52 26.55 -22.82 -30.22
N VAL A 53 27.45 -21.86 -30.00
CA VAL A 53 28.06 -21.10 -31.08
C VAL A 53 29.02 -22.08 -31.74
N GLU A 54 28.65 -22.65 -32.89
CA GLU A 54 29.65 -23.30 -33.73
C GLU A 54 30.69 -22.23 -34.08
N PRO A 55 31.98 -22.44 -33.75
CA PRO A 55 33.00 -21.44 -34.05
C PRO A 55 33.06 -21.22 -35.56
N ASP A 56 33.05 -19.96 -35.98
CA ASP A 56 33.11 -19.57 -37.39
C ASP A 56 34.34 -20.15 -38.13
N ALA A 57 35.40 -20.49 -37.39
CA ALA A 57 36.61 -21.15 -37.90
C ALA A 57 36.40 -22.61 -38.35
N VAL A 58 35.33 -23.27 -37.93
CA VAL A 58 34.98 -24.66 -38.29
C VAL A 58 33.66 -24.67 -39.04
N ARG A 59 33.39 -23.64 -39.86
CA ARG A 59 32.32 -23.78 -40.85
C ARG A 59 32.70 -24.89 -41.81
N ALA A 60 31.78 -25.81 -42.07
CA ALA A 60 31.98 -26.97 -42.95
C ALA A 60 32.56 -26.62 -44.34
N ARG A 61 32.37 -25.37 -44.79
CA ARG A 61 32.90 -24.86 -46.06
C ARG A 61 34.40 -24.53 -46.00
N ASP A 62 34.90 -24.08 -44.86
CA ASP A 62 36.31 -23.73 -44.69
C ASP A 62 37.16 -24.97 -44.37
N SER A 63 36.58 -25.97 -43.68
CA SER A 63 37.22 -27.27 -43.51
C SER A 63 37.42 -28.01 -44.84
N ALA A 64 36.38 -28.10 -45.68
CA ALA A 64 36.49 -28.74 -47.00
C ALA A 64 37.57 -28.07 -47.88
N ARG A 65 37.61 -26.73 -47.89
CA ARG A 65 38.63 -25.96 -48.62
C ARG A 65 40.05 -26.23 -48.12
N LEU A 66 40.25 -26.38 -46.80
CA LEU A 66 41.55 -26.72 -46.23
C LEU A 66 42.01 -28.10 -46.68
N LEU A 67 41.13 -29.10 -46.63
CA LEU A 67 41.42 -30.47 -47.06
C LEU A 67 41.74 -30.53 -48.56
N ASP A 68 40.94 -29.86 -49.40
CA ASP A 68 41.18 -29.81 -50.85
C ASP A 68 42.47 -29.08 -51.21
N ARG A 69 42.78 -27.99 -50.49
CA ARG A 69 44.05 -27.28 -50.64
C ARG A 69 45.23 -28.16 -50.24
N ALA A 70 45.14 -28.85 -49.12
CA ALA A 70 46.19 -29.77 -48.66
C ALA A 70 46.42 -30.88 -49.70
N ARG A 71 45.35 -31.51 -50.20
CA ARG A 71 45.43 -32.51 -51.27
C ARG A 71 46.08 -31.97 -52.54
N SER A 72 45.67 -30.78 -53.00
CA SER A 72 46.25 -30.13 -54.18
C SER A 72 47.73 -29.80 -54.00
N LEU A 73 48.14 -29.35 -52.81
CA LEU A 73 49.54 -29.08 -52.50
C LEU A 73 50.39 -30.36 -52.46
N GLY A 74 49.83 -31.45 -51.95
CA GLY A 74 50.46 -32.77 -51.97
C GLY A 74 50.72 -33.25 -53.40
N ALA A 75 49.70 -33.22 -54.25
CA ALA A 75 49.82 -33.58 -55.66
C ALA A 75 50.88 -32.71 -56.38
N LYS A 76 50.86 -31.40 -56.17
CA LYS A 76 51.86 -30.48 -56.75
C LYS A 76 53.29 -30.80 -56.27
N ALA A 77 53.48 -31.11 -55.00
CA ALA A 77 54.80 -31.47 -54.47
C ALA A 77 55.33 -32.77 -55.09
N ALA A 78 54.47 -33.76 -55.28
CA ALA A 78 54.77 -35.01 -55.96
C ALA A 78 55.11 -34.81 -57.45
N SER A 79 54.33 -34.02 -58.20
CA SER A 79 54.61 -33.70 -59.62
C SER A 79 55.97 -33.02 -59.83
N ARG A 80 56.44 -32.28 -58.83
CA ARG A 80 57.74 -31.60 -58.81
C ARG A 80 58.89 -32.48 -58.30
N ARG A 81 58.62 -33.75 -57.96
CA ARG A 81 59.58 -34.72 -57.40
C ARG A 81 60.32 -34.16 -56.19
N VAL A 82 59.61 -33.43 -55.32
CA VAL A 82 60.18 -32.81 -54.11
C VAL A 82 60.52 -33.85 -53.04
N PHE A 83 59.93 -35.05 -53.14
CA PHE A 83 60.07 -36.11 -52.14
C PHE A 83 60.84 -37.32 -52.67
N ASP A 84 61.78 -37.79 -51.86
CA ASP A 84 62.42 -39.11 -51.94
C ASP A 84 61.77 -40.02 -50.87
N PRO A 85 61.62 -41.34 -51.12
CA PRO A 85 61.17 -42.31 -50.11
C PRO A 85 61.82 -42.14 -48.72
N TRP A 86 63.09 -41.72 -48.64
CA TRP A 86 63.78 -41.44 -47.38
C TRP A 86 63.23 -40.22 -46.62
N VAL A 87 62.76 -39.19 -47.32
CA VAL A 87 62.17 -37.99 -46.70
C VAL A 87 60.82 -38.33 -46.09
N LEU A 88 60.03 -39.17 -46.76
CA LEU A 88 58.73 -39.63 -46.27
C LEU A 88 58.82 -40.67 -45.14
N ASN A 89 60.02 -41.18 -44.83
CA ASN A 89 60.22 -42.10 -43.72
C ASN A 89 60.29 -41.40 -42.34
N SER A 90 60.26 -40.06 -42.30
CA SER A 90 60.27 -39.28 -41.07
C SER A 90 59.26 -38.12 -41.18
N PRO A 91 58.24 -38.05 -40.30
CA PRO A 91 57.21 -37.00 -40.37
C PRO A 91 57.81 -35.59 -40.20
N ASP A 92 58.85 -35.45 -39.40
CA ASP A 92 59.54 -34.18 -39.12
C ASP A 92 60.20 -33.56 -40.36
N ARG A 93 60.34 -34.32 -41.45
CA ARG A 93 61.02 -33.87 -42.68
C ARG A 93 60.07 -33.35 -43.75
N VAL A 94 58.76 -33.39 -43.52
CA VAL A 94 57.76 -32.83 -44.44
C VAL A 94 57.51 -31.35 -44.08
N PRO A 95 58.01 -30.36 -44.84
CA PRO A 95 57.93 -28.95 -44.45
C PRO A 95 56.50 -28.44 -44.29
N TYR A 96 55.57 -29.02 -45.05
CA TYR A 96 54.15 -28.68 -44.98
C TYR A 96 53.51 -29.10 -43.65
N PHE A 97 53.99 -30.16 -42.99
CA PHE A 97 53.48 -30.56 -41.67
C PHE A 97 53.87 -29.53 -40.58
N ALA A 98 55.07 -28.97 -40.65
CA ALA A 98 55.45 -27.86 -39.79
C ALA A 98 54.57 -26.61 -40.02
N GLU A 99 54.21 -26.33 -41.28
CA GLU A 99 53.26 -25.25 -41.60
C GLU A 99 51.87 -25.54 -40.99
N LEU A 100 51.31 -26.73 -41.20
CA LEU A 100 50.02 -27.13 -40.63
C LEU A 100 50.01 -27.11 -39.10
N ALA A 101 51.07 -27.60 -38.45
CA ALA A 101 51.22 -27.52 -36.99
C ALA A 101 51.24 -26.06 -36.51
N SER A 102 52.00 -25.18 -37.19
CA SER A 102 52.05 -23.76 -36.84
C SER A 102 50.70 -23.05 -36.98
N LEU A 103 49.89 -23.43 -38.00
CA LEU A 103 48.56 -22.90 -38.23
C LEU A 103 47.58 -23.43 -37.17
N ARG A 104 47.61 -24.74 -36.88
CA ARG A 104 46.84 -25.37 -35.79
C ARG A 104 47.10 -24.66 -34.47
N ASP A 105 48.36 -24.43 -34.12
CA ASP A 105 48.74 -23.81 -32.85
C ASP A 105 48.39 -22.32 -32.81
N ARG A 106 48.39 -21.62 -33.94
CA ARG A 106 47.85 -20.26 -34.04
C ARG A 106 46.34 -20.26 -33.77
N VAL A 107 45.57 -21.14 -34.40
CA VAL A 107 44.11 -21.24 -34.20
C VAL A 107 43.79 -21.65 -32.76
N ARG A 108 44.48 -22.64 -32.20
CA ARG A 108 44.32 -23.03 -30.79
C ARG A 108 44.62 -21.88 -29.83
N ARG A 109 45.69 -21.10 -30.07
CA ARG A 109 45.99 -19.90 -29.26
C ARG A 109 44.91 -18.84 -29.37
N GLN A 110 44.35 -18.64 -30.56
CA GLN A 110 43.25 -17.69 -30.75
C GLN A 110 42.00 -18.15 -29.99
N LEU A 111 41.59 -19.42 -30.11
CA LEU A 111 40.47 -19.98 -29.37
C LEU A 111 40.68 -19.87 -27.86
N ALA A 112 41.87 -20.21 -27.36
CA ALA A 112 42.20 -20.07 -25.95
C ALA A 112 42.10 -18.61 -25.45
N ALA A 113 42.50 -17.63 -26.28
CA ALA A 113 42.37 -16.22 -25.95
C ALA A 113 40.92 -15.72 -25.97
N GLU A 114 40.11 -16.22 -26.89
CA GLU A 114 38.66 -15.95 -26.94
C GLU A 114 37.95 -16.54 -25.72
N ASP A 115 38.27 -17.78 -25.37
CA ASP A 115 37.71 -18.46 -24.19
C ASP A 115 38.11 -17.75 -22.88
N ALA A 116 39.35 -17.26 -22.77
CA ALA A 116 39.80 -16.50 -21.60
C ALA A 116 38.94 -15.23 -21.37
N ARG A 117 38.63 -14.47 -22.44
CA ARG A 117 37.72 -13.31 -22.35
C ARG A 117 36.31 -13.75 -21.97
N ALA A 118 35.87 -14.85 -22.58
CA ALA A 118 34.56 -15.39 -22.33
C ALA A 118 34.43 -15.82 -20.84
N ASP A 119 35.48 -16.35 -20.23
CA ASP A 119 35.55 -16.72 -18.81
C ASP A 119 35.55 -15.52 -17.87
N GLU A 120 36.22 -14.42 -18.23
CA GLU A 120 36.10 -13.15 -17.53
C GLU A 120 34.63 -12.66 -17.52
N ASP A 121 33.97 -12.68 -18.67
CA ASP A 121 32.55 -12.30 -18.77
C ASP A 121 31.64 -13.20 -17.94
N ALA A 122 31.88 -14.51 -17.93
CA ALA A 122 31.12 -15.45 -17.12
C ALA A 122 31.38 -15.27 -15.62
N ALA A 123 32.60 -14.91 -15.22
CA ALA A 123 32.91 -14.56 -13.83
C ALA A 123 32.15 -13.30 -13.40
N LEU A 124 32.08 -12.28 -14.27
CA LEU A 124 31.28 -11.08 -14.04
C LEU A 124 29.78 -11.41 -13.95
N GLU A 125 29.27 -12.25 -14.84
CA GLU A 125 27.87 -12.71 -14.79
C GLU A 125 27.56 -13.47 -13.50
N ALA A 126 28.42 -14.42 -13.11
CA ALA A 126 28.31 -15.15 -11.84
C ALA A 126 28.30 -14.19 -10.64
N SER A 127 29.16 -13.17 -10.64
CA SER A 127 29.17 -12.15 -9.59
C SER A 127 27.86 -11.36 -9.51
N ARG A 128 27.26 -11.03 -10.67
CA ARG A 128 25.95 -10.34 -10.75
C ARG A 128 24.82 -11.23 -10.25
N VAL A 129 24.84 -12.53 -10.57
CA VAL A 129 23.85 -13.50 -10.09
C VAL A 129 23.90 -13.62 -8.57
N ARG A 130 25.10 -13.81 -8.00
CA ARG A 130 25.29 -13.86 -6.53
C ARG A 130 24.86 -12.56 -5.85
N ALA A 131 25.23 -11.41 -6.43
CA ALA A 131 24.81 -10.11 -5.90
C ALA A 131 23.28 -9.93 -5.96
N ALA A 132 22.63 -10.42 -7.01
CA ALA A 132 21.17 -10.38 -7.14
C ALA A 132 20.47 -11.28 -6.12
N ALA A 133 21.01 -12.48 -5.85
CA ALA A 133 20.52 -13.39 -4.82
C ALA A 133 20.64 -12.76 -3.42
N ALA A 134 21.83 -12.25 -3.07
CA ALA A 134 22.06 -11.57 -1.79
C ALA A 134 21.16 -10.33 -1.60
N ALA A 135 20.99 -9.52 -2.64
CA ALA A 135 20.10 -8.35 -2.59
C ALA A 135 18.62 -8.75 -2.43
N ALA A 136 18.20 -9.90 -2.97
CA ALA A 136 16.85 -10.41 -2.78
C ALA A 136 16.62 -10.86 -1.34
N ASP A 137 17.57 -11.60 -0.74
CA ASP A 137 17.51 -11.99 0.67
C ASP A 137 17.49 -10.75 1.59
N GLU A 138 18.29 -9.72 1.31
CA GLU A 138 18.26 -8.46 2.09
C GLU A 138 16.91 -7.73 1.99
N ARG A 139 16.24 -7.78 0.83
CA ARG A 139 14.88 -7.23 0.67
C ARG A 139 13.88 -7.98 1.54
N LEU A 140 13.95 -9.32 1.58
CA LEU A 140 13.08 -10.14 2.43
C LEU A 140 13.30 -9.86 3.92
N ILE A 141 14.55 -9.72 4.37
CA ILE A 141 14.87 -9.35 5.76
C ILE A 141 14.25 -7.98 6.09
N ARG A 142 14.43 -6.98 5.23
CA ARG A 142 13.84 -5.64 5.42
C ARG A 142 12.31 -5.68 5.40
N ALA A 143 11.70 -6.51 4.55
CA ALA A 143 10.26 -6.73 4.54
C ALA A 143 9.77 -7.32 5.88
N GLY A 144 10.48 -8.32 6.43
CA GLY A 144 10.19 -8.89 7.74
C GLY A 144 10.23 -7.86 8.87
N VAL A 145 11.26 -7.01 8.91
CA VAL A 145 11.35 -5.92 9.91
C VAL A 145 10.22 -4.90 9.74
N ARG A 146 9.83 -4.56 8.50
CA ARG A 146 8.68 -3.67 8.25
C ARG A 146 7.36 -4.30 8.69
N ARG A 147 7.17 -5.59 8.44
CA ARG A 147 5.99 -6.37 8.86
C ARG A 147 5.85 -6.36 10.37
N ALA A 148 6.91 -6.71 11.10
CA ALA A 148 6.91 -6.71 12.56
C ALA A 148 6.53 -5.32 13.15
N ARG A 149 7.05 -4.23 12.58
CA ARG A 149 6.68 -2.86 12.99
C ARG A 149 5.22 -2.52 12.70
N LEU A 150 4.65 -3.01 11.60
CA LEU A 150 3.24 -2.79 11.27
C LEU A 150 2.32 -3.62 12.18
N GLU A 151 2.69 -4.87 12.47
CA GLU A 151 1.98 -5.74 13.42
C GLU A 151 2.00 -5.14 14.83
N GLU A 152 3.14 -4.60 15.29
CA GLU A 152 3.23 -3.90 16.57
C GLU A 152 2.29 -2.69 16.63
N ARG A 153 2.28 -1.85 15.58
CA ARG A 153 1.34 -0.70 15.48
C ARG A 153 -0.11 -1.15 15.44
N GLN A 154 -0.42 -2.26 14.77
CA GLN A 154 -1.75 -2.83 14.74
C GLN A 154 -2.17 -3.33 16.12
N ALA A 155 -1.29 -4.03 16.84
CA ALA A 155 -1.52 -4.50 18.19
C ALA A 155 -1.78 -3.33 19.16
N VAL A 156 -1.01 -2.23 19.04
CA VAL A 156 -1.27 -1.00 19.80
C VAL A 156 -2.65 -0.43 19.46
N ALA A 157 -3.03 -0.39 18.18
CA ALA A 157 -4.35 0.11 17.77
C ALA A 157 -5.49 -0.76 18.32
N VAL A 158 -5.37 -2.10 18.24
CA VAL A 158 -6.35 -3.05 18.81
C VAL A 158 -6.43 -2.87 20.33
N GLY A 159 -5.30 -2.80 21.02
CA GLY A 159 -5.29 -2.58 22.47
C GLY A 159 -5.94 -1.26 22.90
N GLN A 160 -5.92 -0.22 22.07
CA GLN A 160 -6.68 1.01 22.32
C GLN A 160 -8.17 0.85 22.02
N LEU A 161 -8.54 0.10 20.98
CA LEU A 161 -9.93 -0.22 20.66
C LEU A 161 -10.57 -1.07 21.78
N ASP A 162 -9.87 -2.04 22.33
CA ASP A 162 -10.34 -2.86 23.47
C ASP A 162 -10.54 -2.03 24.75
N ARG A 163 -9.69 -1.02 24.98
CA ARG A 163 -9.90 -0.08 26.10
C ARG A 163 -11.16 0.76 25.89
N LEU A 164 -11.45 1.15 24.65
CA LEU A 164 -12.66 1.90 24.31
C LEU A 164 -13.91 1.03 24.41
N ALA A 165 -13.85 -0.22 23.94
CA ALA A 165 -14.93 -1.20 24.08
C ALA A 165 -15.29 -1.40 25.56
N ARG A 166 -14.31 -1.73 26.41
CA ARG A 166 -14.50 -1.86 27.86
C ARG A 166 -15.06 -0.59 28.51
N ARG A 167 -14.69 0.59 28.03
CA ARG A 167 -15.24 1.86 28.53
C ARG A 167 -16.69 2.06 28.11
N ALA A 168 -17.03 1.71 26.86
CA ALA A 168 -18.39 1.77 26.36
C ALA A 168 -19.30 0.80 27.13
N ASP A 169 -18.83 -0.42 27.42
CA ASP A 169 -19.58 -1.40 28.20
C ASP A 169 -19.85 -0.92 29.63
N ARG A 170 -18.84 -0.34 30.30
CA ARG A 170 -19.04 0.28 31.62
C ARG A 170 -20.07 1.40 31.60
N TRP A 171 -20.08 2.21 30.54
CA TRP A 171 -21.06 3.28 30.38
C TRP A 171 -22.47 2.75 30.09
N ASN A 172 -22.60 1.73 29.24
CA ASN A 172 -23.88 1.07 28.96
C ASN A 172 -24.43 0.41 30.23
N ALA A 173 -23.62 -0.35 30.97
CA ALA A 173 -24.00 -0.94 32.25
C ALA A 173 -24.38 0.11 33.30
N PHE A 174 -23.74 1.28 33.31
CA PHE A 174 -24.17 2.39 34.14
C PHE A 174 -25.54 2.94 33.72
N ARG A 175 -25.71 3.23 32.42
CA ARG A 175 -26.98 3.73 31.86
C ARG A 175 -28.14 2.76 32.13
N ASP A 176 -27.90 1.47 31.95
CA ASP A 176 -28.92 0.44 32.11
C ASP A 176 -29.29 0.28 33.59
N ARG A 177 -28.33 0.42 34.52
CA ARG A 177 -28.63 0.53 35.97
C ARG A 177 -29.46 1.76 36.31
N VAL A 178 -29.15 2.91 35.74
CA VAL A 178 -29.93 4.15 35.95
C VAL A 178 -31.34 3.98 35.43
N ARG A 179 -31.52 3.43 34.21
CA ARG A 179 -32.84 3.12 33.63
C ARG A 179 -33.63 2.16 34.52
N ALA A 180 -33.03 1.04 34.90
CA ALA A 180 -33.66 0.07 35.79
C ALA A 180 -34.08 0.71 37.13
N GLY A 181 -33.28 1.63 37.68
CA GLY A 181 -33.63 2.38 38.87
C GLY A 181 -34.82 3.34 38.68
N PHE A 182 -34.90 4.02 37.54
CA PHE A 182 -36.05 4.86 37.19
C PHE A 182 -37.32 4.02 36.98
N ASP A 183 -37.20 2.91 36.25
CA ASP A 183 -38.31 2.00 35.98
C ASP A 183 -38.82 1.36 37.28
N ALA A 184 -37.92 0.97 38.20
CA ALA A 184 -38.29 0.47 39.52
C ALA A 184 -39.00 1.54 40.37
N ARG A 185 -38.53 2.80 40.36
CA ARG A 185 -39.21 3.91 41.07
C ARG A 185 -40.59 4.17 40.48
N ARG A 186 -40.70 4.17 39.15
CA ARG A 186 -41.97 4.36 38.43
C ARG A 186 -42.95 3.22 38.75
N ALA A 187 -42.49 1.97 38.76
CA ALA A 187 -43.29 0.81 39.13
C ALA A 187 -43.78 0.87 40.58
N ARG A 188 -42.92 1.29 41.52
CA ARG A 188 -43.34 1.51 42.93
C ARG A 188 -44.37 2.63 43.06
N ALA A 189 -44.17 3.75 42.36
CA ALA A 189 -45.14 4.85 42.35
C ALA A 189 -46.48 4.41 41.76
N ALA A 190 -46.47 3.63 40.66
CA ALA A 190 -47.67 3.05 40.07
C ALA A 190 -48.38 2.08 41.02
N ALA A 191 -47.64 1.20 41.71
CA ALA A 191 -48.20 0.26 42.69
C ALA A 191 -48.90 1.00 43.86
N LEU A 192 -48.29 2.07 44.38
CA LEU A 192 -48.88 2.94 45.41
C LEU A 192 -50.06 3.78 44.91
N SER A 193 -50.12 4.05 43.60
CA SER A 193 -51.21 4.81 42.96
C SER A 193 -52.36 3.92 42.52
N THR A 194 -52.25 2.59 42.67
CA THR A 194 -53.39 1.69 42.49
C THR A 194 -54.35 1.99 43.63
N PRO A 195 -55.52 2.61 43.37
CA PRO A 195 -56.46 2.88 44.44
C PRO A 195 -56.90 1.53 44.97
N THR A 196 -56.67 1.29 46.26
CA THR A 196 -57.38 0.28 47.01
C THR A 196 -58.86 0.61 46.82
N GLY A 197 -59.51 -0.06 45.88
CA GLY A 197 -60.92 0.16 45.60
C GLY A 197 -61.69 0.01 46.91
N PRO A 198 -62.62 0.92 47.23
CA PRO A 198 -63.41 0.80 48.44
C PRO A 198 -64.11 -0.55 48.41
N THR A 199 -63.99 -1.25 49.53
CA THR A 199 -64.86 -2.33 49.96
C THR A 199 -66.31 -1.90 49.73
N GLY A 200 -66.88 -2.31 48.61
CA GLY A 200 -68.32 -2.25 48.37
C GLY A 200 -68.98 -3.33 49.23
N PRO A 201 -70.00 -2.99 50.04
CA PRO A 201 -70.63 -3.91 50.96
C PRO A 201 -71.54 -4.91 50.23
N ASP A 202 -71.59 -6.11 50.80
CA ASP A 202 -72.56 -7.18 50.68
C ASP A 202 -73.76 -6.96 49.73
N GLY A 203 -73.80 -7.77 48.68
CA GLY A 203 -75.03 -8.20 48.02
C GLY A 203 -74.97 -9.72 47.83
N PRO A 204 -75.89 -10.50 48.43
CA PRO A 204 -75.91 -11.96 48.29
C PRO A 204 -76.64 -12.41 47.02
N ASP A 205 -76.40 -13.67 46.66
CA ASP A 205 -77.19 -14.57 45.80
C ASP A 205 -77.22 -14.22 44.30
N GLU A 206 -76.58 -15.00 43.42
CA GLU A 206 -76.75 -16.41 43.05
C GLU A 206 -77.23 -16.44 41.58
N THR A 207 -76.38 -16.89 40.66
CA THR A 207 -76.58 -18.12 39.88
C THR A 207 -75.89 -18.07 38.51
N ALA A 208 -75.15 -19.16 38.28
CA ALA A 208 -74.98 -19.88 37.02
C ALA A 208 -74.31 -19.19 35.82
N GLY A 209 -73.24 -19.84 35.34
CA GLY A 209 -73.07 -19.97 33.89
C GLY A 209 -71.66 -19.81 33.33
N HIS A 210 -70.87 -20.88 33.43
CA HIS A 210 -69.94 -21.37 32.40
C HIS A 210 -68.75 -20.52 31.91
N GLY A 211 -67.59 -21.17 31.94
CA GLY A 211 -66.66 -21.15 30.79
C GLY A 211 -65.25 -20.60 31.05
N ARG A 212 -64.40 -21.41 31.71
CA ARG A 212 -62.94 -21.25 31.69
C ARG A 212 -62.38 -21.38 30.26
N PRO A 213 -61.21 -20.79 29.98
CA PRO A 213 -59.97 -21.58 30.00
C PRO A 213 -58.89 -20.89 30.84
N ARG A 214 -58.36 -21.51 31.90
CA ARG A 214 -57.29 -22.53 31.93
C ARG A 214 -55.99 -22.06 31.24
N TRP A 215 -55.22 -21.24 31.95
CA TRP A 215 -53.77 -21.17 31.78
C TRP A 215 -53.11 -21.97 32.91
N GLN A 216 -52.48 -23.07 32.51
CA GLN A 216 -51.67 -23.98 33.33
C GLN A 216 -50.42 -23.24 33.84
N ALA A 217 -50.24 -23.19 35.16
CA ALA A 217 -49.28 -24.02 35.91
C ALA A 217 -47.81 -23.71 35.61
N LEU A 218 -47.26 -22.75 36.37
CA LEU A 218 -45.85 -22.80 36.78
C LEU A 218 -45.72 -23.88 37.88
N PRO A 219 -44.65 -24.67 37.90
CA PRO A 219 -44.33 -25.53 39.04
C PRO A 219 -43.80 -24.70 40.20
N ASP A 220 -44.37 -24.95 41.38
CA ASP A 220 -43.71 -24.75 42.67
C ASP A 220 -42.43 -25.60 42.69
N ASP A 221 -41.29 -24.94 42.88
CA ASP A 221 -40.15 -25.57 43.54
C ASP A 221 -39.97 -24.89 44.89
N GLN A 222 -40.24 -25.71 45.92
CA GLN A 222 -40.28 -25.33 47.32
C GLN A 222 -38.87 -25.19 47.88
N GLY A 223 -38.71 -24.20 48.75
CA GLY A 223 -38.02 -24.46 50.01
C GLY A 223 -36.51 -24.26 50.00
N ARG A 224 -36.09 -23.00 50.07
CA ARG A 224 -35.07 -22.64 51.04
C ARG A 224 -35.27 -21.20 51.53
N ALA A 225 -35.96 -21.08 52.65
CA ALA A 225 -35.84 -19.93 53.52
C ALA A 225 -34.38 -19.84 53.98
N ALA A 226 -33.66 -18.85 53.48
CA ALA A 226 -32.44 -18.36 54.06
C ALA A 226 -32.68 -16.90 54.43
N ASP A 227 -32.54 -16.61 55.71
CA ASP A 227 -32.55 -15.28 56.32
C ASP A 227 -31.87 -14.21 55.45
N PRO A 228 -32.44 -13.00 55.34
CA PRO A 228 -31.64 -11.83 55.02
C PRO A 228 -30.92 -11.39 56.30
N ASP A 229 -29.90 -12.17 56.69
CA ASP A 229 -28.89 -11.66 57.61
C ASP A 229 -28.09 -10.60 56.85
N PHE A 230 -28.22 -9.35 57.29
CA PHE A 230 -27.43 -8.19 56.84
C PHE A 230 -25.99 -8.31 57.39
N GLY A 231 -25.35 -9.44 57.13
CA GLY A 231 -23.97 -9.71 57.45
C GLY A 231 -23.06 -9.18 56.35
N ALA A 232 -22.26 -8.18 56.69
CA ALA A 232 -21.15 -7.68 55.91
C ALA A 232 -20.07 -8.76 55.73
N GLY A 233 -20.30 -9.70 54.80
CA GLY A 233 -19.34 -10.71 54.38
C GLY A 233 -18.83 -10.39 52.98
N PHE A 234 -17.75 -9.62 52.88
CA PHE A 234 -16.92 -9.53 51.68
C PHE A 234 -16.21 -10.87 51.45
N GLY A 235 -16.96 -11.90 51.05
CA GLY A 235 -16.47 -13.22 50.66
C GLY A 235 -15.90 -13.17 49.24
N ALA A 236 -14.60 -13.37 49.14
CA ALA A 236 -13.80 -13.24 47.94
C ALA A 236 -13.89 -14.47 47.01
N ASP A 237 -15.06 -14.69 46.38
CA ASP A 237 -15.23 -15.64 45.26
C ASP A 237 -15.42 -14.92 43.91
N SER A 238 -14.60 -13.88 43.68
CA SER A 238 -14.65 -12.99 42.51
C SER A 238 -13.65 -13.33 41.40
N GLY A 239 -13.07 -14.53 41.41
CA GLY A 239 -11.98 -14.90 40.49
C GLY A 239 -12.40 -15.36 39.09
N SER A 240 -13.47 -16.16 38.96
CA SER A 240 -13.79 -16.82 37.67
C SER A 240 -14.75 -16.04 36.77
N GLY A 241 -15.69 -15.29 37.35
CA GLY A 241 -16.65 -14.46 36.58
C GLY A 241 -16.03 -13.23 35.92
N ALA A 242 -14.95 -12.68 36.50
CA ALA A 242 -14.26 -11.50 35.97
C ALA A 242 -13.50 -11.80 34.67
N HIS A 243 -12.97 -13.02 34.51
CA HIS A 243 -12.31 -13.45 33.27
C HIS A 243 -13.30 -13.75 32.14
N ALA A 244 -14.47 -14.34 32.45
CA ALA A 244 -15.52 -14.59 31.47
C ALA A 244 -16.20 -13.32 30.94
N LEU A 245 -16.33 -12.28 31.78
CA LEU A 245 -16.81 -10.95 31.36
C LEU A 245 -15.73 -10.16 30.61
N GLY A 246 -14.44 -10.38 30.91
CA GLY A 246 -13.32 -9.76 30.19
C GLY A 246 -13.20 -10.20 28.73
N ALA A 247 -13.58 -11.45 28.41
CA ALA A 247 -13.57 -11.98 27.05
C ALA A 247 -14.71 -11.45 26.16
N ARG A 248 -15.84 -11.01 26.73
CA ARG A 248 -16.99 -10.49 25.98
C ARG A 248 -16.83 -9.04 25.49
N ALA A 249 -15.86 -8.31 26.02
CA ALA A 249 -15.61 -6.90 25.70
C ALA A 249 -14.39 -6.69 24.77
N ALA A 250 -13.99 -7.74 24.05
CA ALA A 250 -12.93 -7.67 23.06
C ALA A 250 -13.49 -7.08 21.75
N TRP A 251 -12.71 -6.23 21.09
CA TRP A 251 -13.12 -5.66 19.82
C TRP A 251 -13.16 -6.74 18.72
N GLU A 252 -14.35 -7.08 18.22
CA GLU A 252 -14.59 -8.21 17.29
C GLU A 252 -14.20 -7.96 15.83
N GLY A 253 -13.64 -6.79 15.51
CA GLY A 253 -13.22 -6.45 14.15
C GLY A 253 -13.97 -5.28 13.51
N ALA A 254 -13.49 -4.86 12.34
CA ALA A 254 -13.95 -3.67 11.63
C ALA A 254 -14.94 -4.02 10.51
N THR A 255 -16.05 -4.72 10.78
CA THR A 255 -16.95 -5.23 9.72
C THR A 255 -17.65 -4.13 8.92
N ALA A 256 -18.00 -2.98 9.53
CA ALA A 256 -18.71 -1.89 8.85
C ALA A 256 -17.79 -0.71 8.51
N ARG A 257 -17.57 -0.44 7.21
CA ARG A 257 -16.96 0.84 6.77
C ARG A 257 -17.94 1.98 7.07
N PRO A 258 -17.48 3.18 7.48
CA PRO A 258 -18.36 4.34 7.52
C PRO A 258 -19.01 4.54 6.15
N GLY A 259 -20.33 4.68 6.13
CA GLY A 259 -21.14 4.63 4.90
C GLY A 259 -20.78 5.71 3.87
N MET A 260 -20.04 6.76 4.25
CA MET A 260 -19.69 7.87 3.36
C MET A 260 -18.18 8.00 3.13
N SER A 261 -17.78 7.92 1.86
CA SER A 261 -16.40 8.19 1.42
C SER A 261 -16.00 9.64 1.72
N ARG A 262 -14.69 9.93 1.80
CA ARG A 262 -14.18 11.29 2.02
C ARG A 262 -14.66 12.27 0.93
N ARG A 263 -14.76 11.77 -0.32
CA ARG A 263 -15.29 12.55 -1.45
C ARG A 263 -16.79 12.83 -1.29
N GLY A 264 -17.57 11.85 -0.85
CA GLY A 264 -18.99 12.05 -0.56
C GLY A 264 -19.23 13.11 0.52
N ARG A 265 -18.42 13.08 1.60
CA ARG A 265 -18.46 14.12 2.64
C ARG A 265 -18.10 15.50 2.12
N ALA A 266 -17.01 15.62 1.35
CA ALA A 266 -16.63 16.90 0.74
C ALA A 266 -17.69 17.42 -0.24
N GLY A 267 -18.30 16.53 -1.03
CA GLY A 267 -19.42 16.86 -1.91
C GLY A 267 -20.64 17.36 -1.16
N LEU A 268 -21.01 16.71 -0.04
CA LEU A 268 -22.14 17.15 0.79
C LEU A 268 -21.87 18.49 1.49
N LEU A 269 -20.64 18.73 1.97
CA LEU A 269 -20.25 20.04 2.51
C LEU A 269 -20.28 21.13 1.44
N GLY A 270 -19.82 20.81 0.22
CA GLY A 270 -19.91 21.71 -0.93
C GLY A 270 -21.35 22.02 -1.33
N LEU A 271 -22.24 21.02 -1.27
CA LEU A 271 -23.67 21.20 -1.55
C LEU A 271 -24.34 22.08 -0.48
N LEU A 272 -24.03 21.88 0.80
CA LEU A 272 -24.50 22.75 1.89
C LEU A 272 -24.04 24.20 1.64
N ALA A 273 -22.79 24.41 1.24
CA ALA A 273 -22.26 25.74 0.93
C ALA A 273 -23.00 26.38 -0.24
N LEU A 274 -23.21 25.61 -1.30
CA LEU A 274 -23.87 26.08 -2.50
C LEU A 274 -25.34 26.47 -2.25
N VAL A 275 -26.05 25.78 -1.36
CA VAL A 275 -27.42 26.12 -0.95
C VAL A 275 -27.46 27.41 -0.13
N GLU A 276 -26.44 27.69 0.68
CA GLU A 276 -26.37 28.90 1.51
C GLU A 276 -25.84 30.15 0.77
N LEU A 277 -25.07 29.99 -0.31
CA LEU A 277 -24.48 31.11 -1.04
C LEU A 277 -25.51 32.15 -1.54
N PRO A 278 -26.62 31.77 -2.22
CA PRO A 278 -27.62 32.74 -2.68
C PRO A 278 -28.25 33.51 -1.51
N VAL A 279 -28.45 32.82 -0.38
CA VAL A 279 -29.03 33.39 0.83
C VAL A 279 -28.17 34.54 1.38
N TYR A 280 -26.86 34.32 1.52
CA TYR A 280 -25.95 35.35 2.03
C TYR A 280 -25.70 36.45 0.99
N TYR A 281 -25.68 36.10 -0.29
CA TYR A 281 -25.41 37.05 -1.36
C TYR A 281 -26.46 38.17 -1.38
N VAL A 282 -27.75 37.82 -1.29
CA VAL A 282 -28.84 38.80 -1.25
C VAL A 282 -28.71 39.75 -0.04
N VAL A 283 -28.36 39.20 1.14
CA VAL A 283 -28.15 39.98 2.36
C VAL A 283 -27.00 40.98 2.19
N PHE A 284 -25.85 40.55 1.67
CA PHE A 284 -24.70 41.44 1.51
C PHE A 284 -24.86 42.42 0.36
N GLN A 285 -25.56 42.04 -0.72
CA GLN A 285 -25.88 42.95 -1.81
C GLN A 285 -26.73 44.13 -1.32
N GLN A 286 -27.72 43.88 -0.45
CA GLN A 286 -28.54 44.95 0.14
C GLN A 286 -27.75 45.84 1.11
N LEU A 287 -26.72 45.31 1.79
CA LEU A 287 -25.89 46.08 2.72
C LEU A 287 -24.88 46.99 2.00
N HIS A 288 -24.28 46.53 0.90
CA HIS A 288 -23.22 47.27 0.21
C HIS A 288 -23.74 48.10 -0.97
N GLY A 289 -24.98 47.90 -1.41
CA GLY A 289 -25.61 48.65 -2.50
C GLY A 289 -25.17 48.23 -3.90
N THR A 290 -25.49 49.07 -4.89
CA THR A 290 -25.20 48.82 -6.32
C THR A 290 -23.89 49.49 -6.74
N GLY A 291 -22.89 48.69 -7.11
CA GLY A 291 -21.61 49.16 -7.67
C GLY A 291 -20.59 48.02 -7.76
N ASP A 292 -19.58 48.13 -8.64
CA ASP A 292 -18.61 47.04 -8.89
C ASP A 292 -17.83 46.65 -7.62
N LEU A 293 -17.41 47.64 -6.83
CA LEU A 293 -16.71 47.41 -5.57
C LEU A 293 -17.63 46.75 -4.52
N ALA A 294 -18.89 47.17 -4.46
CA ALA A 294 -19.91 46.57 -3.59
C ALA A 294 -20.21 45.12 -3.98
N ALA A 295 -20.22 44.80 -5.29
CA ALA A 295 -20.41 43.45 -5.79
C ALA A 295 -19.25 42.53 -5.39
N VAL A 296 -18.00 42.97 -5.57
CA VAL A 296 -16.81 42.21 -5.16
C VAL A 296 -16.81 41.97 -3.64
N LEU A 297 -17.12 42.99 -2.85
CA LEU A 297 -17.16 42.89 -1.39
C LEU A 297 -18.28 41.96 -0.93
N SER A 298 -19.45 42.02 -1.56
CA SER A 298 -20.57 41.11 -1.30
C SER A 298 -20.21 39.66 -1.62
N VAL A 299 -19.61 39.38 -2.78
CA VAL A 299 -19.22 38.01 -3.17
C VAL A 299 -18.16 37.44 -2.22
N SER A 300 -17.11 38.22 -1.94
CA SER A 300 -16.02 37.78 -1.05
C SER A 300 -16.51 37.50 0.37
N LEU A 301 -17.37 38.36 0.92
CA LEU A 301 -17.92 38.18 2.26
C LEU A 301 -18.93 37.03 2.32
N THR A 302 -19.74 36.85 1.27
CA THR A 302 -20.63 35.68 1.11
C THR A 302 -19.83 34.37 1.14
N LEU A 303 -18.74 34.30 0.37
CA LEU A 303 -17.87 33.12 0.35
C LEU A 303 -17.22 32.89 1.71
N ALA A 304 -16.72 33.93 2.37
CA ALA A 304 -16.11 33.82 3.68
C ALA A 304 -17.11 33.32 4.74
N VAL A 305 -18.29 33.94 4.83
CA VAL A 305 -19.34 33.57 5.79
C VAL A 305 -19.86 32.16 5.53
N SER A 306 -20.18 31.82 4.28
CA SER A 306 -20.63 30.47 3.91
C SER A 306 -19.58 29.42 4.27
N THR A 307 -18.31 29.68 3.99
CA THR A 307 -17.20 28.78 4.36
C THR A 307 -17.13 28.61 5.87
N VAL A 308 -17.17 29.69 6.65
CA VAL A 308 -17.08 29.62 8.12
C VAL A 308 -18.30 28.91 8.73
N MET A 309 -19.51 29.21 8.25
CA MET A 309 -20.77 28.67 8.77
C MET A 309 -20.87 27.15 8.59
N ILE A 310 -20.12 26.58 7.65
CA ILE A 310 -20.08 25.14 7.40
C ILE A 310 -18.84 24.49 8.01
N LEU A 311 -17.66 25.09 7.82
CA LEU A 311 -16.42 24.52 8.33
C LEU A 311 -16.35 24.58 9.87
N ALA A 312 -16.83 25.64 10.52
CA ALA A 312 -16.78 25.77 11.97
C ALA A 312 -17.52 24.61 12.69
N PRO A 313 -18.81 24.35 12.43
CA PRO A 313 -19.50 23.22 13.03
C PRO A 313 -18.88 21.87 12.63
N HIS A 314 -18.45 21.71 11.37
CA HIS A 314 -17.77 20.49 10.94
C HIS A 314 -16.47 20.22 11.72
N ILE A 315 -15.62 21.25 11.88
CA ILE A 315 -14.38 21.18 12.64
C ILE A 315 -14.69 20.92 14.12
N ALA A 316 -15.70 21.58 14.70
CA ALA A 316 -16.11 21.35 16.09
C ALA A 316 -16.52 19.89 16.31
N GLY A 317 -17.35 19.33 15.43
CA GLY A 317 -17.73 17.92 15.46
C GLY A 317 -16.51 17.00 15.37
N ARG A 318 -15.54 17.34 14.50
CA ARG A 318 -14.30 16.57 14.34
C ARG A 318 -13.39 16.63 15.57
N ILE A 319 -13.28 17.80 16.23
CA ILE A 319 -12.52 17.95 17.47
C ILE A 319 -13.17 17.11 18.57
N LEU A 320 -14.50 17.20 18.70
CA LEU A 320 -15.25 16.46 19.69
C LEU A 320 -15.15 14.94 19.49
N ARG A 321 -15.15 14.48 18.23
CA ARG A 321 -14.92 13.08 17.88
C ARG A 321 -13.51 12.60 18.24
N ARG A 322 -12.50 13.45 18.07
CA ARG A 322 -11.08 13.12 18.33
C ARG A 322 -10.67 13.23 19.80
N ARG A 323 -11.54 13.73 20.69
CA ARG A 323 -11.25 13.92 22.12
C ARG A 323 -10.73 12.66 22.84
N SER A 324 -11.16 11.49 22.41
CA SER A 324 -10.77 10.19 22.98
C SER A 324 -9.36 9.76 22.57
N ALA A 325 -8.80 10.36 21.51
CA ALA A 325 -7.50 10.00 20.99
C ALA A 325 -6.34 10.68 21.72
N THR A 326 -6.57 11.90 22.23
CA THR A 326 -5.50 12.72 22.84
C THR A 326 -5.30 12.47 24.34
N GLY A 327 -6.11 11.60 24.96
CA GLY A 327 -6.09 11.36 26.42
C GLY A 327 -6.60 12.54 27.27
N ALA A 328 -6.48 13.77 26.77
CA ALA A 328 -6.96 15.00 27.38
C ALA A 328 -8.43 15.27 27.05
N ILE A 329 -9.31 14.37 27.51
CA ILE A 329 -10.75 14.37 27.17
C ILE A 329 -11.44 15.69 27.56
N ARG A 330 -11.05 16.31 28.67
CA ARG A 330 -11.68 17.55 29.18
C ARG A 330 -11.22 18.80 28.43
N LEU A 331 -9.92 18.92 28.14
CA LEU A 331 -9.37 20.12 27.51
C LEU A 331 -9.73 20.24 26.03
N ALA A 332 -9.89 19.13 25.31
CA ALA A 332 -10.27 19.16 23.89
C ALA A 332 -11.75 19.52 23.66
N ALA A 333 -12.61 19.38 24.67
CA ALA A 333 -14.02 19.74 24.56
C ALA A 333 -14.23 21.27 24.58
N ILE A 334 -13.40 22.01 25.33
CA ILE A 334 -13.50 23.46 25.48
C ILE A 334 -13.44 24.19 24.13
N PRO A 335 -12.43 23.99 23.26
CA PRO A 335 -12.39 24.69 21.97
C PRO A 335 -13.52 24.25 21.04
N ALA A 336 -14.00 22.99 21.11
CA ALA A 336 -15.15 22.56 20.32
C ALA A 336 -16.44 23.26 20.78
N LEU A 337 -16.68 23.35 22.09
CA LEU A 337 -17.82 24.07 22.65
C LEU A 337 -17.75 25.57 22.39
N ALA A 338 -16.57 26.18 22.50
CA ALA A 338 -16.36 27.58 22.15
C ALA A 338 -16.64 27.84 20.67
N LEU A 339 -16.20 26.94 19.77
CA LEU A 339 -16.47 27.04 18.34
C LEU A 339 -17.96 26.88 18.02
N VAL A 340 -18.66 25.93 18.67
CA VAL A 340 -20.12 25.78 18.54
C VAL A 340 -20.85 26.99 19.10
N GLY A 341 -20.41 27.55 20.24
CA GLY A 341 -21.00 28.75 20.83
C GLY A 341 -20.84 29.98 19.93
N ALA A 342 -19.63 30.22 19.42
CA ALA A 342 -19.36 31.31 18.48
C ALA A 342 -20.15 31.16 17.17
N TRP A 343 -20.22 29.94 16.64
CA TRP A 343 -21.04 29.63 15.47
C TRP A 343 -22.53 29.83 15.73
N GLY A 344 -23.05 29.36 16.87
CA GLY A 344 -24.45 29.54 17.25
C GLY A 344 -24.83 31.01 17.41
N TYR A 345 -23.93 31.81 17.99
CA TYR A 345 -24.08 33.27 18.05
C TYR A 345 -24.05 33.91 16.65
N GLY A 346 -23.18 33.45 15.75
CA GLY A 346 -23.17 33.87 14.35
C GLY A 346 -24.47 33.54 13.62
N ALA A 347 -25.01 32.34 13.82
CA ALA A 347 -26.29 31.92 13.26
C ALA A 347 -27.45 32.79 13.77
N TRP A 348 -27.45 33.10 15.07
CA TRP A 348 -28.42 33.99 15.70
C TRP A 348 -28.37 35.39 15.09
N THR A 349 -27.19 36.02 15.09
CA THR A 349 -27.00 37.40 14.60
C THR A 349 -27.28 37.53 13.11
N LEU A 350 -26.90 36.55 12.28
CA LEU A 350 -27.24 36.52 10.85
C LEU A 350 -28.73 36.34 10.62
N GLY A 351 -29.41 35.51 11.41
CA GLY A 351 -30.86 35.34 11.34
C GLY A 351 -31.63 36.61 11.69
N GLU A 352 -31.20 37.31 12.74
CA GLU A 352 -31.78 38.61 13.15
C GLU A 352 -31.48 39.72 12.14
N LEU A 353 -30.26 39.79 11.61
CA LEU A 353 -29.90 40.74 10.55
C LEU A 353 -30.77 40.52 9.32
N ARG A 354 -31.04 39.25 8.98
CA ARG A 354 -31.84 38.90 7.82
C ARG A 354 -33.31 39.25 8.00
N SER A 355 -33.91 39.02 9.16
CA SER A 355 -35.30 39.45 9.39
C SER A 355 -35.41 40.97 9.22
N LYS A 356 -34.50 41.74 9.82
CA LYS A 356 -34.48 43.21 9.66
C LYS A 356 -34.38 43.68 8.21
N LEU A 357 -33.64 42.95 7.37
CA LEU A 357 -33.52 43.25 5.94
C LEU A 357 -34.78 42.91 5.14
N VAL A 358 -35.47 41.81 5.49
CA VAL A 358 -36.73 41.42 4.82
C VAL A 358 -37.86 42.41 5.10
N PHE A 359 -37.90 43.00 6.29
CA PHE A 359 -38.91 43.99 6.68
C PHE A 359 -38.47 45.44 6.46
N ARG A 360 -37.32 45.67 5.80
CA ARG A 360 -36.91 47.03 5.46
C ARG A 360 -37.79 47.50 4.31
N GLU A 361 -38.67 48.46 4.59
CA GLU A 361 -39.51 49.11 3.58
C GLU A 361 -38.63 49.55 2.39
N GLU A 362 -38.96 49.05 1.20
CA GLU A 362 -38.34 49.53 -0.03
C GLU A 362 -38.58 51.04 -0.10
N GLN A 363 -37.49 51.82 -0.21
CA GLN A 363 -37.64 53.26 -0.41
C GLN A 363 -38.57 53.46 -1.60
N PRO A 364 -39.70 54.18 -1.44
CA PRO A 364 -40.64 54.35 -2.53
C PRO A 364 -39.87 54.92 -3.71
N LEU A 365 -39.90 54.22 -4.84
CA LEU A 365 -39.40 54.79 -6.08
C LEU A 365 -40.08 56.15 -6.20
N VAL A 366 -39.30 57.22 -6.37
CA VAL A 366 -39.83 58.54 -6.66
C VAL A 366 -40.46 58.46 -8.05
N VAL A 367 -41.69 57.96 -8.10
CA VAL A 367 -42.56 58.03 -9.27
C VAL A 367 -43.02 59.47 -9.36
N SER A 368 -43.04 60.02 -10.59
CA SER A 368 -43.49 61.39 -10.87
C SER A 368 -44.78 61.72 -10.13
N PRO A 369 -44.96 62.99 -9.70
CA PRO A 369 -46.01 63.42 -8.76
C PRO A 369 -47.47 63.20 -9.22
N ASP A 370 -47.70 62.66 -10.41
CA ASP A 370 -49.03 62.46 -11.00
C ASP A 370 -49.55 61.01 -10.95
N VAL A 371 -48.86 60.09 -10.27
CA VAL A 371 -49.35 58.71 -10.08
C VAL A 371 -49.45 58.42 -8.59
N GLU A 372 -50.66 58.18 -8.08
CA GLU A 372 -50.86 57.58 -6.75
C GLU A 372 -50.04 56.30 -6.69
N ALA A 373 -48.97 56.31 -5.90
CA ALA A 373 -48.12 55.16 -5.70
C ALA A 373 -48.92 54.10 -4.94
N ILE A 374 -49.53 53.16 -5.68
CA ILE A 374 -50.03 51.92 -5.11
C ILE A 374 -48.80 51.13 -4.69
N THR A 375 -48.41 51.23 -3.42
CA THR A 375 -47.35 50.40 -2.85
C THR A 375 -47.90 48.98 -2.75
N PRO A 376 -47.46 48.02 -3.58
CA PRO A 376 -47.93 46.64 -3.43
C PRO A 376 -47.51 46.15 -2.04
N PRO A 377 -48.39 45.45 -1.30
CA PRO A 377 -48.03 44.90 0.00
C PRO A 377 -46.82 43.99 -0.16
N SER A 378 -45.87 44.12 0.77
CA SER A 378 -44.66 43.29 0.72
C SER A 378 -45.05 41.81 0.80
N LEU A 379 -44.28 40.93 0.16
CA LEU A 379 -44.57 39.49 0.11
C LEU A 379 -44.67 38.88 1.53
N ALA A 380 -43.93 39.43 2.51
CA ALA A 380 -44.01 39.06 3.92
C ALA A 380 -45.33 39.47 4.59
N GLU A 381 -45.83 40.66 4.25
CA GLU A 381 -47.11 41.20 4.73
C GLU A 381 -48.29 40.42 4.13
N SER A 382 -48.20 39.99 2.86
CA SER A 382 -49.18 39.10 2.23
C SER A 382 -49.28 37.72 2.88
N LEU A 383 -48.20 37.28 3.56
CA LEU A 383 -48.12 35.99 4.25
C LEU A 383 -48.39 36.07 5.76
N ASN A 384 -48.72 37.27 6.30
CA ASN A 384 -48.89 37.52 7.73
C ASN A 384 -47.72 37.01 8.60
N LEU A 385 -46.49 37.03 8.05
CA LEU A 385 -45.31 36.56 8.76
C LEU A 385 -44.81 37.66 9.70
N SER A 386 -44.76 37.37 11.00
CA SER A 386 -44.16 38.29 11.96
C SER A 386 -42.63 38.32 11.79
N PRO A 387 -41.95 39.44 12.08
CA PRO A 387 -40.48 39.52 12.08
C PRO A 387 -39.80 38.44 12.90
N ASP A 388 -40.41 38.10 14.04
CA ASP A 388 -39.93 37.05 14.93
C ASP A 388 -40.01 35.67 14.26
N SER A 389 -41.13 35.36 13.59
CA SER A 389 -41.29 34.09 12.88
C SER A 389 -40.27 33.90 11.74
N VAL A 390 -40.00 34.96 10.98
CA VAL A 390 -39.00 34.95 9.89
C VAL A 390 -37.59 34.79 10.44
N SER A 391 -37.25 35.50 11.53
CA SER A 391 -35.94 35.35 12.18
C SER A 391 -35.73 33.92 12.69
N LEU A 392 -36.73 33.35 13.39
CA LEU A 392 -36.68 31.99 13.92
C LEU A 392 -36.53 30.96 12.81
N MET A 393 -37.22 31.14 11.68
CA MET A 393 -37.09 30.26 10.51
C MET A 393 -35.66 30.27 9.95
N PHE A 394 -35.04 31.45 9.82
CA PHE A 394 -33.66 31.55 9.33
C PHE A 394 -32.64 31.00 10.32
N ILE A 395 -32.81 31.28 11.61
CA ILE A 395 -31.98 30.70 12.67
C ILE A 395 -32.10 29.17 12.62
N ALA A 396 -33.31 28.62 12.53
CA ALA A 396 -33.53 27.18 12.43
C ALA A 396 -32.87 26.56 11.20
N LEU A 397 -32.94 27.21 10.03
CA LEU A 397 -32.30 26.75 8.80
C LEU A 397 -30.76 26.73 8.92
N LEU A 398 -30.17 27.78 9.51
CA LEU A 398 -28.74 27.87 9.78
C LEU A 398 -28.28 26.83 10.80
N LEU A 399 -29.06 26.61 11.85
CA LEU A 399 -28.79 25.58 12.84
C LEU A 399 -28.91 24.18 12.25
N LEU A 400 -29.85 23.94 11.33
CA LEU A 400 -30.02 22.65 10.66
C LEU A 400 -28.83 22.34 9.73
N SER A 401 -28.48 23.27 8.85
CA SER A 401 -27.37 23.13 7.89
C SER A 401 -26.03 22.93 8.61
N GLY A 402 -25.69 23.81 9.56
CA GLY A 402 -24.49 23.63 10.37
C GLY A 402 -24.58 22.43 11.31
N GLY A 403 -25.78 22.06 11.78
CA GLY A 403 -26.02 20.83 12.53
C GLY A 403 -25.68 19.57 11.71
N ILE A 404 -26.08 19.53 10.43
CA ILE A 404 -25.69 18.47 9.51
C ILE A 404 -24.17 18.45 9.32
N ALA A 405 -23.53 19.62 9.12
CA ALA A 405 -22.07 19.71 9.01
C ALA A 405 -21.34 19.22 10.28
N PHE A 406 -21.87 19.55 11.46
CA PHE A 406 -21.40 19.06 12.76
C PHE A 406 -21.54 17.55 12.90
N LEU A 407 -22.71 17.00 12.53
CA LEU A 407 -22.94 15.55 12.54
C LEU A 407 -22.03 14.82 11.55
N LEU A 408 -21.74 15.41 10.38
CA LEU A 408 -20.74 14.88 9.45
C LEU A 408 -19.33 14.88 10.07
N GLY A 409 -18.98 15.91 10.82
CA GLY A 409 -17.72 15.98 11.57
C GLY A 409 -17.64 14.94 12.70
N LEU A 410 -18.76 14.67 13.37
CA LEU A 410 -18.88 13.63 14.40
C LEU A 410 -18.89 12.21 13.82
N GLY A 411 -19.47 12.04 12.63
CA GLY A 411 -19.55 10.77 11.89
C GLY A 411 -18.21 10.32 11.33
N ASP A 412 -17.15 11.14 11.46
CA ASP A 412 -15.79 10.72 11.14
C ASP A 412 -15.40 9.46 11.91
N GLU A 413 -14.65 8.61 11.22
CA GLU A 413 -14.14 7.38 11.78
C GLU A 413 -13.28 7.65 13.02
N HIS A 414 -13.41 6.78 14.03
CA HIS A 414 -12.56 6.90 15.21
C HIS A 414 -11.08 6.76 14.80
N PRO A 415 -10.16 7.63 15.25
CA PRO A 415 -8.79 7.64 14.76
C PRO A 415 -8.05 6.30 14.94
N TYR A 416 -8.32 5.56 16.02
CA TYR A 416 -7.77 4.20 16.20
C TYR A 416 -8.34 3.17 15.22
N LEU A 417 -9.61 3.30 14.81
CA LEU A 417 -10.21 2.41 13.81
C LEU A 417 -9.62 2.70 12.42
N GLY A 418 -9.45 3.99 12.09
CA GLY A 418 -8.73 4.41 10.89
C GLY A 418 -7.29 3.90 10.86
N ALA A 419 -6.54 4.08 11.96
CA ALA A 419 -5.17 3.59 12.07
C ALA A 419 -5.08 2.05 11.95
N TYR A 420 -6.01 1.33 12.57
CA TYR A 420 -6.10 -0.13 12.41
C TYR A 420 -6.32 -0.52 10.95
N ARG A 421 -7.25 0.12 10.25
CA ARG A 421 -7.55 -0.18 8.84
C ARG A 421 -6.38 0.16 7.92
N ASP A 422 -5.76 1.32 8.12
CA ASP A 422 -4.58 1.75 7.37
C ASP A 422 -3.43 0.74 7.56
N ASN A 423 -3.17 0.30 8.80
CA ASN A 423 -2.16 -0.72 9.09
C ASN A 423 -2.52 -2.08 8.48
N ALA A 424 -3.78 -2.51 8.56
CA ALA A 424 -4.24 -3.77 7.98
C ALA A 424 -4.20 -3.77 6.45
N GLU A 425 -4.40 -2.62 5.80
CA GLU A 425 -4.22 -2.47 4.36
C GLU A 425 -2.73 -2.47 3.99
N GLN A 426 -1.90 -1.77 4.76
CA GLN A 426 -0.44 -1.77 4.56
C GLN A 426 0.16 -3.17 4.74
N LEU A 427 -0.31 -3.94 5.72
CA LEU A 427 0.11 -5.34 5.91
C LEU A 427 -0.26 -6.20 4.71
N ARG A 428 -1.50 -6.11 4.21
CA ARG A 428 -1.92 -6.84 3.00
C ARG A 428 -1.13 -6.46 1.75
N ARG A 429 -0.75 -5.19 1.60
CA ARG A 429 0.12 -4.75 0.49
C ARG A 429 1.53 -5.31 0.66
N LEU A 430 2.09 -5.22 1.86
CA LEU A 430 3.42 -5.73 2.17
C LEU A 430 3.50 -7.25 2.00
N GLU A 431 2.44 -7.98 2.33
CA GLU A 431 2.32 -9.43 2.13
C GLU A 431 2.47 -9.79 0.65
N ARG A 432 1.71 -9.14 -0.24
CA ARG A 432 1.84 -9.32 -1.70
C ARG A 432 3.23 -8.95 -2.21
N GLU A 433 3.80 -7.83 -1.76
CA GLU A 433 5.18 -7.45 -2.10
C GLU A 433 6.19 -8.50 -1.65
N THR A 434 5.98 -9.12 -0.47
CA THR A 434 6.87 -10.15 0.08
C THR A 434 6.75 -11.45 -0.69
N GLU A 435 5.55 -11.85 -1.13
CA GLU A 435 5.34 -13.02 -1.99
C GLU A 435 6.05 -12.86 -3.34
N GLU A 436 5.93 -11.68 -3.97
CA GLU A 436 6.63 -11.36 -5.22
C GLU A 436 8.15 -11.37 -5.04
N ASP A 437 8.65 -10.77 -3.96
CA ASP A 437 10.09 -10.74 -3.65
C ASP A 437 10.63 -12.14 -3.31
N ALA A 438 9.84 -13.00 -2.63
CA ALA A 438 10.21 -14.37 -2.32
C ALA A 438 10.33 -15.23 -3.58
N ALA A 439 9.35 -15.14 -4.48
CA ALA A 439 9.42 -15.79 -5.79
C ALA A 439 10.62 -15.27 -6.63
N GLY A 440 11.00 -14.00 -6.46
CA GLY A 440 12.21 -13.44 -7.06
C GLY A 440 13.50 -14.00 -6.46
N ALA A 441 13.55 -14.15 -5.13
CA ALA A 441 14.71 -14.71 -4.42
C ALA A 441 14.95 -16.18 -4.78
N GLU A 442 13.89 -16.99 -4.84
CA GLU A 442 13.98 -18.40 -5.26
C GLU A 442 14.55 -18.54 -6.67
N ARG A 443 14.08 -17.71 -7.63
CA ARG A 443 14.63 -17.70 -8.99
C ARG A 443 16.11 -17.32 -9.03
N ALA A 444 16.53 -16.35 -8.21
CA ALA A 444 17.94 -15.96 -8.11
C ALA A 444 18.81 -17.09 -7.54
N LYS A 445 18.32 -17.82 -6.53
CA LYS A 445 19.00 -18.98 -5.94
C LYS A 445 19.10 -20.14 -6.93
N GLN A 446 18.06 -20.41 -7.71
CA GLN A 446 18.09 -21.41 -8.77
C GLN A 446 19.12 -21.04 -9.86
N ALA A 447 19.19 -19.76 -10.25
CA ALA A 447 20.18 -19.29 -11.20
C ALA A 447 21.62 -19.44 -10.65
N GLU A 448 21.83 -19.14 -9.37
CA GLU A 448 23.12 -19.34 -8.70
C GLU A 448 23.51 -20.82 -8.62
N ALA A 449 22.57 -21.70 -8.25
CA ALA A 449 22.77 -23.15 -8.19
C ALA A 449 23.11 -23.76 -9.56
N ALA A 450 22.64 -23.15 -10.66
CA ALA A 450 22.96 -23.58 -12.01
C ALA A 450 24.35 -23.14 -12.51
N LEU A 451 25.04 -22.21 -11.82
CA LEU A 451 26.34 -21.70 -12.27
C LEU A 451 27.42 -22.79 -12.42
N PRO A 452 27.62 -23.72 -11.45
CA PRO A 452 28.65 -24.75 -11.59
C PRO A 452 28.42 -25.66 -12.80
N ALA A 453 27.17 -26.07 -13.04
CA ALA A 453 26.80 -26.89 -14.19
C ALA A 453 27.09 -26.17 -15.52
N ARG A 454 26.80 -24.86 -15.60
CA ARG A 454 27.12 -24.04 -16.78
C ARG A 454 28.62 -23.92 -17.02
N LEU A 455 29.41 -23.73 -15.97
CA LEU A 455 30.87 -23.67 -16.07
C LEU A 455 31.46 -25.00 -16.57
N THR A 456 30.98 -26.13 -16.05
CA THR A 456 31.40 -27.46 -16.51
C THR A 456 31.02 -27.70 -17.96
N ALA A 457 29.78 -27.38 -18.36
CA ALA A 457 29.31 -27.53 -19.74
C ALA A 457 30.13 -26.67 -20.71
N ARG A 458 30.52 -25.46 -20.30
CA ARG A 458 31.37 -24.59 -21.11
C ARG A 458 32.77 -25.15 -21.29
N ARG A 459 33.42 -25.62 -20.22
CA ARG A 459 34.75 -26.23 -20.29
C ARG A 459 34.74 -27.44 -21.22
N ALA A 460 33.75 -28.32 -21.08
CA ALA A 460 33.58 -29.46 -21.97
C ALA A 460 33.38 -29.04 -23.44
N ALA A 461 32.62 -27.98 -23.70
CA ALA A 461 32.46 -27.43 -25.05
C ALA A 461 33.75 -26.82 -25.61
N GLN A 462 34.57 -26.17 -24.77
CA GLN A 462 35.87 -25.65 -25.13
C GLN A 462 36.85 -26.78 -25.48
N ASP A 463 36.94 -27.80 -24.63
CA ASP A 463 37.82 -28.95 -24.85
C ASP A 463 37.46 -29.64 -26.19
N ALA A 464 36.16 -29.88 -26.42
CA ALA A 464 35.66 -30.45 -27.68
C ALA A 464 36.00 -29.59 -28.91
N ARG A 465 36.04 -28.26 -28.79
CA ARG A 465 36.45 -27.36 -29.89
C ARG A 465 37.95 -27.47 -30.18
N LEU A 466 38.78 -27.54 -29.14
CA LEU A 466 40.23 -27.69 -29.30
C LEU A 466 40.58 -29.03 -29.95
N ASP A 467 39.88 -30.10 -29.56
CA ASP A 467 40.01 -31.43 -30.15
C ASP A 467 39.57 -31.43 -31.62
N ALA A 468 38.42 -30.82 -31.94
CA ALA A 468 37.94 -30.71 -33.33
C ALA A 468 38.92 -29.95 -34.24
N VAL A 469 39.59 -28.91 -33.74
CA VAL A 469 40.65 -28.22 -34.49
C VAL A 469 41.86 -29.13 -34.69
N ALA A 470 42.28 -29.86 -33.66
CA ALA A 470 43.38 -30.81 -33.81
C ALA A 470 43.08 -31.86 -34.89
N ASP A 471 41.88 -32.46 -34.84
CA ASP A 471 41.42 -33.47 -35.80
C ASP A 471 41.33 -32.92 -37.24
N LEU A 472 40.89 -31.66 -37.42
CA LEU A 472 40.80 -31.05 -38.74
C LEU A 472 42.18 -30.86 -39.40
N TYR A 473 43.15 -30.36 -38.65
CA TYR A 473 44.51 -30.16 -39.18
C TYR A 473 45.24 -31.48 -39.39
N GLU A 474 44.95 -32.48 -38.56
CA GLU A 474 45.43 -33.84 -38.72
C GLU A 474 44.86 -34.48 -39.99
N ALA A 475 43.54 -34.36 -40.24
CA ALA A 475 42.90 -34.78 -41.48
C ALA A 475 43.46 -34.05 -42.71
N ALA A 476 43.86 -32.78 -42.58
CA ALA A 476 44.54 -32.05 -43.65
C ALA A 476 45.94 -32.63 -43.96
N ALA A 477 46.67 -33.09 -42.94
CA ALA A 477 47.95 -33.79 -43.13
C ALA A 477 47.77 -35.12 -43.88
N HIS A 478 46.71 -35.89 -43.58
CA HIS A 478 46.35 -37.07 -44.36
C HIS A 478 45.98 -36.73 -45.80
N ALA A 479 45.13 -35.73 -46.01
CA ALA A 479 44.72 -35.32 -47.35
C ALA A 479 45.93 -34.87 -48.22
N TYR A 480 46.93 -34.24 -47.60
CA TYR A 480 48.20 -33.93 -48.25
C TYR A 480 48.94 -35.18 -48.72
N LEU A 481 49.11 -36.19 -47.85
CA LEU A 481 49.76 -37.45 -48.21
C LEU A 481 48.99 -38.23 -49.28
N ASP A 482 47.65 -38.20 -49.23
CA ASP A 482 46.82 -38.79 -50.29
C ASP A 482 47.08 -38.12 -51.64
N GLY A 483 47.22 -36.80 -51.66
CA GLY A 483 47.61 -36.04 -52.84
C GLY A 483 49.00 -36.42 -53.35
N VAL A 484 49.97 -36.61 -52.45
CA VAL A 484 51.34 -37.05 -52.79
C VAL A 484 51.30 -38.46 -53.41
N ALA A 485 50.61 -39.40 -52.76
CA ALA A 485 50.51 -40.79 -53.18
C ALA A 485 49.82 -40.93 -54.55
N GLY A 486 48.81 -40.11 -54.83
CA GLY A 486 48.06 -40.13 -56.09
C GLY A 486 48.84 -39.62 -57.30
N GLU A 487 49.81 -38.72 -57.13
CA GLU A 487 50.48 -38.02 -58.24
C GLU A 487 51.97 -38.41 -58.44
N SER A 488 52.61 -39.13 -57.51
CA SER A 488 54.08 -39.32 -57.53
C SER A 488 54.64 -40.09 -58.73
N GLY A 489 53.85 -40.99 -59.33
CA GLY A 489 54.29 -41.90 -60.40
C GLY A 489 55.39 -42.90 -60.00
N ASP A 490 55.95 -42.80 -58.78
CA ASP A 490 56.99 -43.67 -58.23
C ASP A 490 56.38 -44.59 -57.16
N PRO A 491 56.37 -45.92 -57.37
CA PRO A 491 55.83 -46.88 -56.40
C PRO A 491 56.43 -46.75 -54.99
N ALA A 492 57.72 -46.41 -54.88
CA ALA A 492 58.40 -46.30 -53.59
C ALA A 492 57.93 -45.07 -52.80
N VAL A 493 57.67 -43.95 -53.48
CA VAL A 493 57.13 -42.72 -52.86
C VAL A 493 55.68 -42.92 -52.44
N THR A 494 54.87 -43.57 -53.28
CA THR A 494 53.47 -43.90 -52.96
C THR A 494 53.38 -44.84 -51.75
N GLU A 495 54.19 -45.91 -51.69
CA GLU A 495 54.24 -46.81 -50.54
C GLU A 495 54.71 -46.10 -49.27
N ALA A 496 55.75 -45.26 -49.37
CA ALA A 496 56.24 -44.48 -48.24
C ALA A 496 55.19 -43.48 -47.72
N ALA A 497 54.47 -42.78 -48.62
CA ALA A 497 53.39 -41.87 -48.25
C ALA A 497 52.21 -42.60 -47.57
N MET A 498 51.81 -43.76 -48.11
CA MET A 498 50.77 -44.61 -47.50
C MET A 498 51.20 -45.20 -46.16
N ARG A 499 52.49 -45.53 -45.98
CA ARG A 499 53.02 -46.00 -44.71
C ARG A 499 53.04 -44.88 -43.67
N LEU A 500 53.48 -43.68 -44.06
CA LEU A 500 53.49 -42.51 -43.20
C LEU A 500 52.06 -42.13 -42.80
N SER A 501 51.09 -42.15 -43.72
CA SER A 501 49.69 -41.82 -43.42
C SER A 501 48.99 -42.81 -42.48
N ARG A 502 49.61 -43.94 -42.12
CA ARG A 502 49.12 -44.85 -41.06
C ARG A 502 49.67 -44.51 -39.68
N GLN A 503 50.68 -43.64 -39.59
CA GLN A 503 51.27 -43.23 -38.32
C GLN A 503 50.47 -42.05 -37.75
N TRP A 504 49.59 -42.33 -36.80
CA TRP A 504 48.83 -41.29 -36.08
C TRP A 504 49.44 -40.99 -34.71
N PRO A 505 49.65 -39.73 -34.31
CA PRO A 505 49.47 -38.49 -35.09
C PRO A 505 50.68 -38.17 -36.01
N LEU A 506 50.40 -37.58 -37.17
CA LEU A 506 51.33 -37.04 -38.16
C LEU A 506 51.90 -35.68 -37.75
N LEU A 507 51.08 -34.83 -37.13
CA LEU A 507 51.53 -33.51 -36.68
C LEU A 507 52.21 -33.61 -35.30
N PRO A 508 53.33 -32.89 -35.09
CA PRO A 508 53.96 -32.84 -33.78
C PRO A 508 53.01 -32.26 -32.73
N ARG A 509 53.08 -32.79 -31.50
CA ARG A 509 52.22 -32.37 -30.38
C ARG A 509 52.70 -31.12 -29.69
#